data_AF-A0A316D4F2-F1
#
_entry.id   AF-A0A316D4F2-F1
#
_cell.length_a   1.000
_cell.length_b   1.000
_cell.length_c   1.000
_cell.angle_alpha   90.00
_cell.angle_beta   90.00
_cell.angle_gamma   90.00
#
_symmetry.space_group_name_H-M   'P 1'
#
loop_
_entity.id
_entity.type
_entity.pdbx_description
1 polymer ?
#
loop_
_entity_poly.entity_id
_entity_poly.type
_entity_poly.pdbx_seq_one_letter_code
_entity_poly.pdbx_strand_id
1 'polypeptide(L)'
;MKKKFLVALTAALALTTQVAMASPNLGVTTPEGTQQNGITIQSVSLAVPLYSQSGQTWSSQVMSSCGSTISAAGCTLTSTAMVFKYYGVAIDPGQLNVKMGASACPLVYGDAVTKAGAGIVRTVATSSPTAWSTVYSAAKAALDSGKPYIVGMNKPAGGTHFVVISGYATTGASAADFTIKDPAGGVTRTLSYYTGLSYTPYRGVVYSK
;
A
#
# COMPACT_ATOMS: atom_id res chain seq x y z
N MET A 1 -67.31 22.19 45.67
CA MET A 1 -66.62 23.46 45.35
C MET A 1 -65.79 23.23 44.08
N LYS A 2 -65.98 24.08 43.05
CA LYS A 2 -65.18 24.42 41.85
C LYS A 2 -63.75 23.80 41.75
N LYS A 3 -63.13 23.42 40.62
CA LYS A 3 -63.36 23.53 39.15
C LYS A 3 -62.19 22.80 38.40
N LYS A 4 -62.49 22.15 37.26
CA LYS A 4 -61.74 22.04 35.97
C LYS A 4 -60.35 21.33 35.97
N PHE A 5 -60.02 20.43 35.03
CA PHE A 5 -59.87 20.69 33.59
C PHE A 5 -60.10 19.45 32.69
N LEU A 6 -60.58 19.75 31.48
CA LEU A 6 -60.70 18.93 30.28
C LEU A 6 -59.30 18.60 29.70
N VAL A 7 -59.17 17.54 28.91
CA VAL A 7 -58.70 17.55 27.50
C VAL A 7 -58.67 16.11 26.96
N ALA A 8 -59.25 15.94 25.78
CA ALA A 8 -59.26 14.72 24.97
C ALA A 8 -57.96 14.55 24.18
N LEU A 9 -57.55 13.31 23.85
CA LEU A 9 -56.75 13.09 22.64
C LEU A 9 -56.83 11.64 22.12
N THR A 10 -57.46 11.55 20.95
CA THR A 10 -57.29 10.67 19.76
C THR A 10 -56.51 9.35 19.82
N ALA A 11 -57.12 8.34 19.20
CA ALA A 11 -56.54 7.09 18.74
C ALA A 11 -55.48 7.26 17.64
N ALA A 12 -54.50 6.35 17.60
CA ALA A 12 -53.64 6.12 16.43
C ALA A 12 -53.45 4.61 16.21
N LEU A 13 -53.71 4.21 14.97
CA LEU A 13 -53.63 2.87 14.40
C LEU A 13 -52.16 2.46 14.20
N ALA A 14 -51.74 1.33 14.73
CA ALA A 14 -50.37 0.81 14.55
C ALA A 14 -50.25 0.09 13.19
N LEU A 15 -49.43 0.63 12.30
CA LEU A 15 -49.01 0.00 11.04
C LEU A 15 -47.71 -0.77 11.30
N THR A 16 -47.72 -2.09 11.08
CA THR A 16 -46.53 -2.94 11.15
C THR A 16 -45.68 -2.76 9.90
N THR A 17 -44.45 -2.28 10.05
CA THR A 17 -43.41 -2.33 9.02
C THR A 17 -42.36 -3.37 9.38
N GLN A 18 -42.17 -4.31 8.46
CA GLN A 18 -41.18 -5.38 8.52
C GLN A 18 -39.81 -4.79 8.16
N VAL A 19 -38.84 -4.87 9.08
CA VAL A 19 -37.46 -4.41 8.82
C VAL A 19 -36.70 -5.55 8.15
N ALA A 20 -36.36 -5.36 6.87
CA ALA A 20 -35.40 -6.18 6.16
C ALA A 20 -34.00 -5.92 6.72
N MET A 21 -33.29 -6.99 7.08
CA MET A 21 -31.93 -6.95 7.58
C MET A 21 -30.98 -6.60 6.41
N ALA A 22 -30.48 -5.36 6.38
CA ALA A 22 -29.43 -4.96 5.46
C ALA A 22 -28.08 -5.57 5.91
N SER A 23 -27.50 -6.42 5.07
CA SER A 23 -26.10 -6.84 5.21
C SER A 23 -25.17 -5.72 4.76
N PRO A 24 -24.08 -5.41 5.49
CA PRO A 24 -23.11 -4.42 5.03
C PRO A 24 -22.31 -4.99 3.87
N ASN A 25 -22.59 -4.47 2.67
CA ASN A 25 -21.82 -4.72 1.46
C ASN A 25 -20.41 -4.14 1.64
N LEU A 26 -19.40 -5.01 1.81
CA LEU A 26 -17.99 -4.63 1.73
C LEU A 26 -17.70 -4.25 0.28
N GLY A 27 -17.58 -2.94 0.02
CA GLY A 27 -17.28 -2.40 -1.29
C GLY A 27 -15.89 -2.82 -1.78
N VAL A 28 -15.83 -3.96 -2.47
CA VAL A 28 -14.81 -4.25 -3.47
C VAL A 28 -15.29 -3.60 -4.75
N THR A 29 -14.73 -2.45 -5.11
CA THR A 29 -14.91 -1.92 -6.47
C THR A 29 -14.13 -2.83 -7.42
N THR A 30 -14.86 -3.62 -8.20
CA THR A 30 -14.37 -4.35 -9.38
C THR A 30 -13.57 -3.43 -10.31
N PRO A 31 -12.63 -3.95 -11.11
CA PRO A 31 -11.87 -3.14 -12.07
C PRO A 31 -12.83 -2.54 -13.11
N GLU A 32 -12.99 -1.22 -13.11
CA GLU A 32 -13.67 -0.50 -14.18
C GLU A 32 -12.72 -0.44 -15.38
N GLY A 33 -12.84 -1.41 -16.29
CA GLY A 33 -12.12 -1.42 -17.55
C GLY A 33 -12.85 -0.59 -18.59
N THR A 34 -12.28 0.54 -19.00
CA THR A 34 -12.78 1.33 -20.13
C THR A 34 -12.71 0.50 -21.41
N GLN A 35 -13.84 0.21 -22.05
CA GLN A 35 -13.87 -0.50 -23.32
C GLN A 35 -13.67 0.47 -24.49
N GLN A 36 -12.61 0.24 -25.27
CA GLN A 36 -12.56 0.65 -26.67
C GLN A 36 -12.43 -0.64 -27.52
N ASN A 37 -13.35 -0.84 -28.46
CA ASN A 37 -13.38 -1.94 -29.43
C ASN A 37 -13.39 -3.40 -28.90
N GLY A 38 -14.04 -3.67 -27.77
CA GLY A 38 -14.21 -5.05 -27.27
C GLY A 38 -12.95 -5.67 -26.66
N ILE A 39 -11.91 -4.87 -26.40
CA ILE A 39 -10.76 -5.25 -25.57
C ILE A 39 -11.03 -4.76 -24.15
N THR A 40 -11.14 -5.68 -23.19
CA THR A 40 -11.17 -5.31 -21.77
C THR A 40 -9.78 -4.80 -21.38
N ILE A 41 -9.63 -3.49 -21.28
CA ILE A 41 -8.44 -2.85 -20.72
C ILE A 41 -8.45 -3.10 -19.21
N GLN A 42 -7.71 -4.13 -18.78
CA GLN A 42 -7.61 -4.45 -17.35
C GLN A 42 -6.65 -3.45 -16.71
N SER A 43 -7.13 -2.66 -15.76
CA SER A 43 -6.26 -1.81 -14.95
C SER A 43 -6.51 -2.07 -13.47
N VAL A 44 -5.48 -1.89 -12.66
CA VAL A 44 -5.58 -1.96 -11.20
C VAL A 44 -4.94 -0.72 -10.62
N SER A 45 -5.60 -0.11 -9.65
CA SER A 45 -5.07 1.00 -8.86
C SER A 45 -5.40 0.77 -7.39
N LEU A 46 -4.39 0.46 -6.59
CA LEU A 46 -4.53 0.30 -5.15
C LEU A 46 -4.24 1.65 -4.47
N ALA A 47 -5.07 2.01 -3.48
CA ALA A 47 -4.96 3.25 -2.72
C ALA A 47 -3.79 3.22 -1.70
N VAL A 48 -2.57 2.90 -2.17
CA VAL A 48 -1.36 2.91 -1.34
C VAL A 48 -0.97 4.36 -1.03
N PRO A 49 -0.85 4.74 0.26
CA PRO A 49 -0.44 6.09 0.62
C PRO A 49 1.01 6.35 0.20
N LEU A 50 1.34 7.63 0.01
CA LEU A 50 2.70 8.06 -0.34
C LEU A 50 3.40 8.64 0.89
N TYR A 51 4.54 8.08 1.24
CA TYR A 51 5.45 8.65 2.23
C TYR A 51 6.79 8.99 1.57
N SER A 52 7.34 10.14 1.95
CA SER A 52 8.73 10.51 1.63
C SER A 52 9.67 10.00 2.71
N GLN A 53 10.86 9.54 2.33
CA GLN A 53 11.92 9.24 3.30
C GLN A 53 12.63 10.52 3.80
N SER A 54 12.53 11.62 3.03
CA SER A 54 13.26 12.88 3.24
C SER A 54 12.30 14.08 3.44
N GLY A 55 12.75 15.10 4.18
CA GLY A 55 11.96 16.32 4.44
C GLY A 55 10.76 16.11 5.37
N GLN A 56 10.78 15.07 6.19
CA GLN A 56 9.72 14.68 7.13
C GLN A 56 10.24 14.71 8.56
N THR A 57 9.33 14.66 9.55
CA THR A 57 9.69 14.64 10.98
C THR A 57 10.57 13.44 11.36
N TRP A 58 10.49 12.34 10.62
CA TRP A 58 11.32 11.13 10.82
C TRP A 58 12.64 11.14 10.05
N SER A 59 12.87 12.10 9.16
CA SER A 59 13.98 12.03 8.19
C SER A 59 15.37 11.97 8.82
N SER A 60 15.56 12.58 10.01
CA SER A 60 16.82 12.58 10.75
C SER A 60 17.02 11.35 11.65
N GLN A 61 16.02 10.50 11.81
CA GLN A 61 16.14 9.30 12.65
C GLN A 61 17.17 8.35 12.05
N VAL A 62 18.09 7.88 12.89
CA VAL A 62 19.12 6.91 12.50
C VAL A 62 18.53 5.50 12.51
N MET A 63 18.78 4.74 11.45
CA MET A 63 18.46 3.31 11.37
C MET A 63 19.61 2.54 12.02
N SER A 64 19.35 1.99 13.21
CA SER A 64 20.37 1.63 14.21
C SER A 64 21.61 0.92 13.67
N SER A 65 21.47 -0.19 12.95
CA SER A 65 22.64 -1.02 12.56
C SER A 65 23.45 -0.49 11.37
N CYS A 66 22.86 0.37 10.54
CA CYS A 66 23.55 0.93 9.38
C CYS A 66 24.16 2.32 9.64
N GLY A 67 23.84 2.96 10.77
CA GLY A 67 24.29 4.33 11.10
C GLY A 67 23.76 5.43 10.16
N SER A 68 22.95 5.08 9.17
CA SER A 68 22.38 6.01 8.19
C SER A 68 21.01 6.51 8.63
N THR A 69 20.67 7.75 8.27
CA THR A 69 19.33 8.28 8.53
C THR A 69 18.28 7.69 7.58
N ILE A 70 17.01 7.76 7.96
CA ILE A 70 15.89 7.40 7.06
C ILE A 70 15.96 8.22 5.77
N SER A 71 16.31 9.51 5.85
CA SER A 71 16.50 10.34 4.65
C SER A 71 17.57 9.78 3.70
N ALA A 72 18.70 9.32 4.24
CA ALA A 72 19.83 8.87 3.43
C ALA A 72 19.63 7.48 2.81
N ALA A 73 18.99 6.54 3.53
CA ALA A 73 18.94 5.14 3.13
C ALA A 73 17.61 4.42 3.39
N GLY A 74 16.55 5.13 3.79
CA GLY A 74 15.30 4.54 4.27
C GLY A 74 14.28 4.13 3.20
N CYS A 75 14.67 3.94 1.95
CA CYS A 75 13.73 3.65 0.85
C CYS A 75 12.91 2.36 1.08
N THR A 76 13.54 1.27 1.53
CA THR A 76 12.87 -0.01 1.84
C THR A 76 11.95 0.10 3.05
N LEU A 77 12.42 0.81 4.09
CA LEU A 77 11.67 1.04 5.32
C LEU A 77 10.41 1.86 5.04
N THR A 78 10.57 2.99 4.34
CA THR A 78 9.46 3.85 3.93
C THR A 78 8.48 3.11 3.03
N SER A 79 8.97 2.30 2.08
CA SER A 79 8.12 1.45 1.24
C SER A 79 7.32 0.42 2.04
N THR A 80 7.94 -0.21 3.04
CA THR A 80 7.24 -1.14 3.95
C THR A 80 6.17 -0.42 4.76
N ALA A 81 6.45 0.77 5.28
CA ALA A 81 5.47 1.57 6.02
C ALA A 81 4.26 1.95 5.14
N MET A 82 4.47 2.31 3.86
CA MET A 82 3.39 2.58 2.92
C MET A 82 2.47 1.36 2.72
N VAL A 83 3.04 0.16 2.56
CA VAL A 83 2.27 -1.08 2.39
C VAL A 83 1.53 -1.47 3.68
N PHE A 84 2.15 -1.29 4.84
CA PHE A 84 1.51 -1.56 6.13
C PHE A 84 0.33 -0.61 6.37
N LYS A 85 0.52 0.66 6.05
CA LYS A 85 -0.55 1.67 6.13
C LYS A 85 -1.69 1.37 5.16
N TYR A 86 -1.39 0.92 3.94
CA TYR A 86 -2.41 0.42 2.99
C TYR A 86 -3.24 -0.71 3.59
N TYR A 87 -2.61 -1.62 4.34
CA TYR A 87 -3.34 -2.69 5.03
C TYR A 87 -4.11 -2.23 6.27
N GLY A 88 -3.93 -0.99 6.73
CA GLY A 88 -4.64 -0.42 7.87
C GLY A 88 -3.82 -0.39 9.16
N VAL A 89 -2.54 -0.74 9.13
CA VAL A 89 -1.64 -0.52 10.26
C VAL A 89 -1.38 0.98 10.40
N ALA A 90 -1.68 1.55 11.56
CA ALA A 90 -1.39 2.95 11.85
C ALA A 90 0.11 3.16 12.11
N ILE A 91 0.90 3.23 11.04
CA ILE A 91 2.36 3.34 11.11
C ILE A 91 2.92 4.30 10.06
N ASP A 92 3.91 5.10 10.48
CA ASP A 92 4.77 5.92 9.60
C ASP A 92 6.20 5.35 9.54
N PRO A 93 7.09 5.85 8.66
CA PRO A 93 8.45 5.34 8.55
C PRO A 93 9.28 5.45 9.84
N GLY A 94 9.09 6.50 10.65
CA GLY A 94 9.81 6.68 11.91
C GLY A 94 9.35 5.71 12.98
N GLN A 95 8.04 5.51 13.11
CA GLN A 95 7.46 4.51 14.00
C GLN A 95 7.89 3.09 13.61
N LEU A 96 7.95 2.79 12.31
CA LEU A 96 8.48 1.53 11.82
C LEU A 96 9.97 1.37 12.16
N ASN A 97 10.79 2.41 11.96
CA ASN A 97 12.20 2.40 12.35
C ASN A 97 12.38 1.98 13.83
N VAL A 98 11.64 2.66 14.72
CA VAL A 98 11.70 2.40 16.17
C VAL A 98 11.28 0.97 16.51
N LYS A 99 10.18 0.47 15.93
CA LYS A 99 9.71 -0.90 16.17
C LYS A 99 10.68 -1.97 15.66
N MET A 100 11.36 -1.68 14.55
CA MET A 100 12.29 -2.61 13.91
C MET A 100 13.64 -2.67 14.63
N GLY A 101 14.10 -1.54 15.19
CA GLY A 101 15.39 -1.45 15.86
C GLY A 101 16.53 -1.88 14.94
N ALA A 102 17.34 -2.83 15.38
CA ALA A 102 18.45 -3.37 14.57
C ALA A 102 18.01 -3.98 13.23
N SER A 103 16.75 -4.40 13.12
CA SER A 103 16.16 -4.99 11.92
C SER A 103 15.67 -3.94 10.91
N ALA A 104 15.81 -2.64 11.19
CA ALA A 104 15.40 -1.57 10.29
C ALA A 104 16.34 -1.42 9.10
N CYS A 105 17.62 -1.77 9.28
CA CYS A 105 18.62 -1.69 8.24
C CYS A 105 19.75 -2.73 8.45
N PRO A 106 19.99 -3.66 7.50
CA PRO A 106 19.10 -3.95 6.39
C PRO A 106 17.72 -4.37 6.91
N LEU A 107 16.66 -4.03 6.17
CA LEU A 107 15.30 -4.35 6.60
C LEU A 107 15.09 -5.87 6.61
N VAL A 108 14.80 -6.45 7.78
CA VAL A 108 14.44 -7.86 7.91
C VAL A 108 12.94 -8.01 7.72
N TYR A 109 12.50 -8.47 6.55
CA TYR A 109 11.08 -8.48 6.17
C TYR A 109 10.17 -9.27 7.12
N GLY A 110 10.62 -10.42 7.62
CA GLY A 110 9.86 -11.22 8.58
C GLY A 110 9.68 -10.51 9.92
N ASP A 111 10.69 -9.76 10.36
CA ASP A 111 10.62 -8.93 11.56
C ASP A 111 9.63 -7.79 11.40
N ALA A 112 9.50 -7.22 10.19
CA ALA A 112 8.49 -6.19 9.95
C ALA A 112 7.08 -6.73 10.23
N VAL A 113 6.79 -7.95 9.78
CA VAL A 113 5.51 -8.62 10.06
C VAL A 113 5.32 -8.80 11.58
N THR A 114 6.29 -9.39 12.27
CA THR A 114 6.14 -9.77 13.68
C THR A 114 6.21 -8.59 14.64
N LYS A 115 7.05 -7.58 14.38
CA LYS A 115 7.26 -6.41 15.25
C LYS A 115 6.33 -5.24 14.97
N ALA A 116 5.88 -5.10 13.71
CA ALA A 116 5.13 -3.92 13.26
C ALA A 116 3.85 -4.23 12.49
N GLY A 117 3.57 -5.49 12.13
CA GLY A 117 2.38 -5.88 11.38
C GLY A 117 1.06 -5.79 12.16
N ALA A 118 1.14 -5.62 13.49
CA ALA A 118 -0.01 -5.42 14.39
C ALA A 118 -1.13 -6.48 14.27
N GLY A 119 -0.77 -7.71 13.87
CA GLY A 119 -1.74 -8.79 13.60
C GLY A 119 -2.56 -8.60 12.32
N ILE A 120 -2.42 -7.46 11.63
CA ILE A 120 -3.10 -7.14 10.37
C ILE A 120 -2.29 -7.68 9.20
N VAL A 121 -0.98 -7.42 9.19
CA VAL A 121 -0.06 -8.04 8.22
C VAL A 121 0.45 -9.34 8.81
N ARG A 122 0.25 -10.46 8.11
CA ARG A 122 0.48 -11.82 8.64
C ARG A 122 1.64 -12.55 7.98
N THR A 123 1.93 -12.26 6.72
CA THR A 123 3.00 -12.95 5.99
C THR A 123 3.75 -12.00 5.07
N VAL A 124 4.95 -12.42 4.67
CA VAL A 124 5.74 -11.79 3.63
C VAL A 124 6.35 -12.85 2.73
N ALA A 125 6.30 -12.62 1.43
CA ALA A 125 7.03 -13.38 0.42
C ALA A 125 8.09 -12.48 -0.21
N THR A 126 9.26 -13.05 -0.49
CA THR A 126 10.32 -12.36 -1.23
C THR A 126 10.74 -13.17 -2.44
N SER A 127 11.17 -12.47 -3.50
CA SER A 127 11.73 -13.06 -4.71
C SER A 127 12.98 -12.29 -5.14
N SER A 128 13.80 -12.89 -6.01
CA SER A 128 15.03 -12.29 -6.53
C SER A 128 14.98 -12.20 -8.06
N PRO A 129 14.07 -11.39 -8.64
CA PRO A 129 13.96 -11.25 -10.09
C PRO A 129 15.21 -10.60 -10.67
N THR A 130 15.73 -11.15 -11.77
CA THR A 130 16.89 -10.59 -12.50
C THR A 130 16.47 -9.90 -13.81
N ALA A 131 15.21 -10.07 -14.22
CA ALA A 131 14.65 -9.49 -15.44
C ALA A 131 13.39 -8.67 -15.13
N TRP A 132 13.21 -7.58 -15.87
CA TRP A 132 12.05 -6.71 -15.75
C TRP A 132 10.73 -7.41 -16.09
N SER A 133 10.72 -8.31 -17.08
CA SER A 133 9.54 -9.11 -17.42
C SER A 133 9.04 -9.95 -16.24
N THR A 134 9.94 -10.51 -15.43
CA THR A 134 9.58 -11.23 -14.19
C THR A 134 8.99 -10.29 -13.14
N VAL A 135 9.49 -9.06 -13.03
CA VAL A 135 8.90 -8.05 -12.14
C VAL A 135 7.48 -7.70 -12.59
N TYR A 136 7.27 -7.49 -13.90
CA TYR A 136 5.97 -7.11 -14.43
C TYR A 136 4.92 -8.18 -14.15
N SER A 137 5.21 -9.44 -14.47
CA SER A 137 4.28 -10.55 -14.22
C SER A 137 3.99 -10.76 -12.73
N ALA A 138 5.02 -10.69 -11.88
CA ALA A 138 4.86 -10.84 -10.43
C ALA A 138 4.10 -9.67 -9.80
N ALA A 139 4.40 -8.43 -10.20
CA ALA A 139 3.71 -7.24 -9.73
C ALA A 139 2.24 -7.26 -10.17
N LYS A 140 1.96 -7.59 -11.44
CA LYS A 140 0.60 -7.72 -11.94
C LYS A 140 -0.19 -8.76 -11.13
N ALA A 141 0.36 -9.97 -10.93
CA ALA A 141 -0.31 -11.02 -10.17
C ALA A 141 -0.58 -10.62 -8.70
N ALA A 142 0.35 -9.90 -8.06
CA ALA A 142 0.15 -9.36 -6.72
C ALA A 142 -0.98 -8.31 -6.70
N LEU A 143 -0.97 -7.37 -7.66
CA LEU A 143 -1.96 -6.30 -7.77
C LEU A 143 -3.35 -6.83 -8.09
N ASP A 144 -3.46 -7.83 -8.98
CA ASP A 144 -4.72 -8.55 -9.27
C ASP A 144 -5.31 -9.21 -8.00
N SER A 145 -4.44 -9.54 -7.04
CA SER A 145 -4.83 -10.08 -5.72
C SER A 145 -5.01 -9.00 -4.64
N GLY A 146 -5.02 -7.72 -5.01
CA GLY A 146 -5.17 -6.58 -4.10
C GLY A 146 -3.94 -6.29 -3.23
N LYS A 147 -2.75 -6.79 -3.63
CA LYS A 147 -1.50 -6.68 -2.85
C LYS A 147 -0.50 -5.74 -3.56
N PRO A 148 -0.05 -4.67 -2.89
CA PRO A 148 1.05 -3.85 -3.41
C PRO A 148 2.33 -4.66 -3.53
N TYR A 149 3.14 -4.34 -4.53
CA TYR A 149 4.41 -5.03 -4.79
C TYR A 149 5.58 -4.08 -4.57
N ILE A 150 6.49 -4.38 -3.66
CA ILE A 150 7.72 -3.60 -3.52
C ILE A 150 8.77 -4.19 -4.45
N VAL A 151 9.37 -3.34 -5.29
CA VAL A 151 10.53 -3.70 -6.12
C VAL A 151 11.78 -3.03 -5.57
N GLY A 152 12.81 -3.82 -5.34
CA GLY A 152 14.17 -3.36 -5.07
C GLY A 152 15.03 -3.48 -6.32
N MET A 153 15.81 -2.43 -6.58
CA MET A 153 16.62 -2.27 -7.78
C MET A 153 18.05 -1.88 -7.42
N ASN A 154 19.02 -2.34 -8.20
CA ASN A 154 20.39 -1.86 -8.17
C ASN A 154 20.50 -0.58 -8.97
N LYS A 155 21.19 0.42 -8.43
CA LYS A 155 21.54 1.65 -9.17
C LYS A 155 22.75 1.35 -10.06
N PRO A 156 22.84 1.92 -11.27
CA PRO A 156 24.03 1.77 -12.11
C PRO A 156 25.32 2.23 -11.42
N ALA A 157 25.23 3.30 -10.62
CA ALA A 157 26.36 3.86 -9.88
C ALA A 157 26.64 3.17 -8.52
N GLY A 158 25.96 2.07 -8.22
CA GLY A 158 26.08 1.35 -6.96
C GLY A 158 25.05 1.73 -5.89
N GLY A 159 24.84 0.82 -4.94
CA GLY A 159 23.76 0.90 -3.97
C GLY A 159 22.40 0.48 -4.55
N THR A 160 21.35 0.62 -3.74
CA THR A 160 20.02 0.11 -4.06
C THR A 160 18.92 1.15 -3.85
N HIS A 161 17.80 0.98 -4.55
CA HIS A 161 16.59 1.78 -4.34
C HIS A 161 15.36 0.88 -4.30
N PHE A 162 14.35 1.29 -3.54
CA PHE A 162 13.11 0.55 -3.36
C PHE A 162 11.91 1.46 -3.54
N VAL A 163 10.91 0.96 -4.27
CA VAL A 163 9.65 1.67 -4.53
C VAL A 163 8.48 0.69 -4.40
N VAL A 164 7.27 1.21 -4.16
CA VAL A 164 6.05 0.40 -4.15
C VAL A 164 5.33 0.54 -5.49
N ILE A 165 5.17 -0.55 -6.22
CA ILE A 165 4.24 -0.64 -7.34
C ILE A 165 2.82 -0.76 -6.75
N SER A 166 1.97 0.21 -7.09
CA SER A 166 0.63 0.38 -6.53
C SER A 166 -0.49 0.14 -7.54
N GLY A 167 -0.16 0.00 -8.83
CA GLY A 167 -1.13 -0.21 -9.87
C GLY A 167 -0.48 -0.39 -11.22
N TYR A 168 -1.29 -0.77 -12.20
CA TYR A 168 -0.89 -0.84 -13.59
C TYR A 168 -2.04 -0.43 -14.52
N ALA A 169 -1.69 0.17 -15.65
CA ALA A 169 -2.58 0.45 -16.77
C ALA A 169 -2.48 -0.65 -17.84
N THR A 170 -3.45 -0.68 -18.76
CA THR A 170 -3.46 -1.54 -19.95
C THR A 170 -3.40 -3.05 -19.69
N THR A 171 -2.21 -3.63 -19.70
CA THR A 171 -1.93 -5.07 -19.60
C THR A 171 -0.96 -5.38 -18.46
N GLY A 172 -0.27 -4.37 -17.92
CA GLY A 172 0.81 -4.55 -16.95
C GLY A 172 2.00 -5.32 -17.55
N ALA A 173 2.30 -5.10 -18.83
CA ALA A 173 3.34 -5.82 -19.55
C ALA A 173 4.63 -5.00 -19.75
N SER A 174 4.59 -3.70 -19.45
CA SER A 174 5.73 -2.79 -19.62
C SER A 174 5.92 -1.87 -18.40
N ALA A 175 7.13 -1.32 -18.21
CA ALA A 175 7.38 -0.38 -17.12
C ALA A 175 6.55 0.92 -17.20
N ALA A 176 6.09 1.31 -18.40
CA ALA A 176 5.23 2.47 -18.57
C ALA A 176 3.83 2.23 -18.00
N ASP A 177 3.39 0.97 -17.90
CA ASP A 177 2.09 0.61 -17.35
C ASP A 177 2.04 0.78 -15.83
N PHE A 178 3.16 0.56 -15.14
CA PHE A 178 3.18 0.47 -13.68
C PHE A 178 3.33 1.82 -12.98
N THR A 179 2.37 2.13 -12.10
CA THR A 179 2.41 3.30 -11.22
C THR A 179 3.13 2.96 -9.91
N ILE A 180 4.14 3.75 -9.57
CA ILE A 180 4.96 3.58 -8.37
C ILE A 180 4.81 4.73 -7.38
N LYS A 181 4.84 4.39 -6.09
CA LYS A 181 5.05 5.29 -4.95
C LYS A 181 6.54 5.27 -4.61
N ASP A 182 7.20 6.37 -4.89
CA ASP A 182 8.65 6.51 -4.77
C ASP A 182 8.99 7.27 -3.47
N PRO A 183 9.62 6.61 -2.49
CA PRO A 183 9.99 7.25 -1.23
C PRO A 183 11.11 8.28 -1.42
N ALA A 184 11.91 8.17 -2.48
CA ALA A 184 12.88 9.21 -2.83
C ALA A 184 12.14 10.39 -3.43
N GLY A 185 12.13 11.51 -2.69
CA GLY A 185 11.39 12.72 -3.08
C GLY A 185 9.89 12.67 -2.77
N GLY A 186 9.34 11.52 -2.35
CA GLY A 186 7.93 11.42 -1.96
C GLY A 186 6.98 11.70 -3.13
N VAL A 187 7.15 10.96 -4.23
CA VAL A 187 6.52 11.24 -5.53
C VAL A 187 5.83 10.00 -6.09
N THR A 188 4.72 10.21 -6.81
CA THR A 188 4.12 9.16 -7.64
C THR A 188 4.59 9.34 -9.09
N ARG A 189 5.04 8.27 -9.73
CA ARG A 189 5.52 8.28 -11.12
C ARG A 189 5.38 6.88 -11.74
N THR A 190 5.77 6.74 -13.00
CA THR A 190 5.82 5.43 -13.67
C THR A 190 7.13 4.71 -13.36
N LEU A 191 7.11 3.37 -13.38
CA LEU A 191 8.31 2.55 -13.22
C LEU A 191 9.34 2.80 -14.34
N SER A 192 8.88 3.30 -15.50
CA SER A 192 9.75 3.65 -16.63
C SER A 192 10.84 4.68 -16.30
N TYR A 193 10.64 5.49 -15.25
CA TYR A 193 11.69 6.37 -14.74
C TYR A 193 12.96 5.59 -14.38
N TYR A 194 12.83 4.45 -13.70
CA TYR A 194 13.99 3.65 -13.28
C TYR A 194 14.54 2.76 -14.39
N THR A 195 13.67 2.21 -15.24
CA THR A 195 14.15 1.41 -16.38
C THR A 195 14.91 2.28 -17.38
N GLY A 196 14.47 3.53 -17.60
CA GLY A 196 15.18 4.50 -18.45
C GLY A 196 16.52 4.97 -17.86
N LEU A 197 16.70 4.86 -16.55
CA LEU A 197 17.97 5.11 -15.86
C LEU A 197 18.85 3.85 -15.74
N SER A 198 18.53 2.78 -16.46
CA SER A 198 19.30 1.52 -16.47
C SER A 198 19.37 0.80 -15.11
N TYR A 199 18.40 1.03 -14.23
CA TYR A 199 18.30 0.26 -12.99
C TYR A 199 17.94 -1.19 -13.32
N THR A 200 18.49 -2.13 -12.55
CA THR A 200 18.20 -3.56 -12.69
C THR A 200 17.47 -4.08 -11.46
N PRO A 201 16.41 -4.88 -11.61
CA PRO A 201 15.70 -5.43 -10.46
C PRO A 201 16.56 -6.49 -9.79
N TYR A 202 16.39 -6.65 -8.48
CA TYR A 202 17.03 -7.74 -7.73
C TYR A 202 16.18 -8.25 -6.56
N ARG A 203 15.09 -7.57 -6.21
CA ARG A 203 14.22 -7.93 -5.08
C ARG A 203 12.76 -7.66 -5.40
N GLY A 204 11.91 -8.64 -5.15
CA GLY A 204 10.47 -8.48 -5.00
C GLY A 204 10.05 -8.74 -3.56
N VAL A 205 9.08 -7.98 -3.05
CA VAL A 205 8.48 -8.20 -1.74
C VAL A 205 6.98 -7.99 -1.81
N VAL A 206 6.24 -8.97 -1.28
CA VAL A 206 4.78 -8.90 -1.15
C VAL A 206 4.40 -9.27 0.26
N TYR A 207 3.82 -8.30 0.99
CA TYR A 207 3.19 -8.54 2.28
C TYR A 207 1.73 -8.95 2.10
N SER A 208 1.19 -9.76 3.02
CA SER A 208 -0.22 -10.16 2.99
C SER A 208 -0.90 -10.05 4.36
N LYS A 209 -2.20 -9.75 4.34
CA LYS A 209 -3.12 -9.94 5.46
C LYS A 209 -3.46 -11.41 5.67
#